data_AF-A0A2R6JHT9-F1
#
_entry.id   AF-A0A2R6JHT9-F1
#
_cell.length_a   1.000
_cell.length_b   1.000
_cell.length_c   1.000
_cell.angle_alpha   90.00
_cell.angle_beta   90.00
_cell.angle_gamma   90.00
#
_symmetry.space_group_name_H-M   'P 1'
#
loop_
_entity.id
_entity.type
_entity.pdbx_description
1 polymer ?
#
loop_
_entity_poly.entity_id
_entity_poly.type
_entity_poly.pdbx_seq_one_letter_code
_entity_poly.pdbx_strand_id
1 'polypeptide(L)'
;MRLHVEGEEFENVYVFVADALRFDYVPERARERGEVVKTAASGTASPTSFATMVTGRYPPQHGVYDFSCRLDDSIPTLYDAFDGVSVPSTIGGNVGGVLGTGVDSGEGSVSDAEPPFVFVERNLLTHAAYGELFQWDDAEFDSHEEYWNARKNDREGMLSDYERGARMAFEVFEERLDTLEDRGLLDDTLAIFTADHGDLLGEYGLVAHGLLSCPELVYVPTVFANDRVTARGEFVAQVDFFPTAASVFGEAEDYADELPGYDLLAGAPDHRLVYNRLKRRARDKFSAWDASGGHVFQRDSPVDRCSGGGER
;
A
#
# COMPACT_ATOMS: atom_id res chain seq x y z
N MET A 1 -1.25 -8.73 16.40
CA MET A 1 -0.42 -9.01 15.22
C MET A 1 1.04 -8.87 15.60
N ARG A 2 1.87 -9.90 15.42
CA ARG A 2 3.30 -9.87 15.73
C ARG A 2 4.08 -10.73 14.75
N LEU A 3 5.24 -10.26 14.32
CA LEU A 3 6.20 -11.02 13.53
C LEU A 3 7.18 -11.71 14.47
N HIS A 4 7.29 -13.02 14.34
CA HIS A 4 8.34 -13.79 14.98
C HIS A 4 9.43 -14.07 13.95
N VAL A 5 10.65 -13.61 14.23
CA VAL A 5 11.81 -13.81 13.37
C VAL A 5 12.74 -14.84 14.01
N GLU A 6 13.12 -15.87 13.26
CA GLU A 6 14.13 -16.85 13.67
C GLU A 6 15.54 -16.37 13.28
N GLY A 7 16.51 -16.51 14.18
CA GLY A 7 17.92 -16.16 13.92
C GLY A 7 18.28 -14.70 14.24
N GLU A 8 19.22 -14.15 13.48
CA GLU A 8 19.70 -12.76 13.58
C GLU A 8 18.64 -11.74 13.11
N GLU A 9 18.80 -10.48 13.50
CA GLU A 9 17.89 -9.40 13.06
C GLU A 9 18.09 -9.10 11.57
N PHE A 10 17.06 -8.53 10.92
CA PHE A 10 17.19 -8.11 9.52
C PHE A 10 18.07 -6.86 9.42
N GLU A 11 18.74 -6.68 8.28
CA GLU A 11 19.50 -5.47 7.95
C GLU A 11 18.82 -4.63 6.86
N ASN A 12 17.85 -5.21 6.16
CA ASN A 12 17.22 -4.59 5.00
C ASN A 12 15.70 -4.68 5.05
N VAL A 13 15.02 -3.75 4.39
CA VAL A 13 13.57 -3.75 4.22
C VAL A 13 13.24 -3.63 2.73
N TYR A 14 12.47 -4.57 2.22
CA TYR A 14 11.92 -4.55 0.87
C TYR A 14 10.40 -4.58 0.92
N VAL A 15 9.74 -3.58 0.33
CA VAL A 15 8.28 -3.48 0.29
C VAL A 15 7.80 -3.39 -1.15
N PHE A 16 7.19 -4.46 -1.64
CA PHE A 16 6.50 -4.48 -2.92
C PHE A 16 5.03 -4.09 -2.73
N VAL A 17 4.59 -3.05 -3.43
CA VAL A 17 3.24 -2.52 -3.38
C VAL A 17 2.55 -2.70 -4.73
N ALA A 18 1.62 -3.66 -4.80
CA ALA A 18 0.72 -3.82 -5.93
C ALA A 18 -0.36 -2.73 -5.89
N ASP A 19 -0.40 -1.85 -6.90
CA ASP A 19 -1.35 -0.74 -6.92
C ASP A 19 -2.78 -1.26 -7.11
N ALA A 20 -3.68 -0.91 -6.19
CA ALA A 20 -5.10 -1.27 -6.24
C ALA A 20 -5.43 -2.78 -6.09
N LEU A 21 -4.57 -3.61 -5.47
CA LEU A 21 -4.86 -5.04 -5.21
C LEU A 21 -5.75 -5.27 -3.97
N ARG A 22 -6.90 -5.93 -4.17
CA ARG A 22 -7.83 -6.32 -3.11
C ARG A 22 -7.39 -7.56 -2.34
N PHE A 23 -7.73 -7.62 -1.05
CA PHE A 23 -7.49 -8.79 -0.20
C PHE A 23 -8.15 -10.08 -0.73
N ASP A 24 -9.37 -9.98 -1.27
CA ASP A 24 -10.14 -11.14 -1.76
C ASP A 24 -9.71 -11.63 -3.15
N TYR A 25 -8.77 -10.94 -3.81
CA TYR A 25 -8.17 -11.31 -5.10
C TYR A 25 -6.70 -11.71 -4.99
N VAL A 26 -6.20 -11.93 -3.77
CA VAL A 26 -4.84 -12.43 -3.57
C VAL A 26 -4.63 -13.77 -4.30
N PRO A 27 -3.58 -13.90 -5.12
CA PRO A 27 -3.36 -15.12 -5.89
C PRO A 27 -3.00 -16.31 -4.99
N GLU A 28 -3.29 -17.53 -5.45
CA GLU A 28 -3.02 -18.77 -4.70
C GLU A 28 -1.54 -18.92 -4.30
N ARG A 29 -0.62 -18.58 -5.22
CA ARG A 29 0.84 -18.60 -4.96
C ARG A 29 1.25 -17.75 -3.75
N ALA A 30 0.56 -16.63 -3.50
CA ALA A 30 0.85 -15.82 -2.32
C ALA A 30 0.50 -16.53 -1.01
N ARG A 31 -0.55 -17.37 -1.03
CA ARG A 31 -0.95 -18.21 0.12
C ARG A 31 0.00 -19.40 0.33
N GLU A 32 0.64 -19.87 -0.74
CA GLU A 32 1.66 -20.90 -0.68
C GLU A 32 2.99 -20.34 -0.14
N ARG A 33 3.31 -19.07 -0.47
CA ARG A 33 4.53 -18.40 -0.02
C ARG A 33 4.52 -18.04 1.46
N GLY A 34 3.35 -17.75 2.04
CA GLY A 34 3.26 -17.39 3.45
C GLY A 34 1.83 -17.09 3.90
N GLU A 35 1.68 -16.79 5.19
CA GLU A 35 0.40 -16.37 5.74
C GLU A 35 0.00 -15.01 5.13
N VAL A 36 -1.15 -14.99 4.44
CA VAL A 36 -1.74 -13.75 3.92
C VAL A 36 -2.56 -13.09 5.03
N VAL A 37 -2.05 -11.99 5.54
CA VAL A 37 -2.69 -11.20 6.59
C VAL A 37 -3.52 -10.08 5.95
N LYS A 38 -4.69 -9.80 6.54
CA LYS A 38 -5.55 -8.70 6.10
C LYS A 38 -4.97 -7.38 6.60
N THR A 39 -4.82 -6.43 5.68
CA THR A 39 -4.33 -5.09 5.99
C THR A 39 -5.39 -4.06 5.69
N ALA A 40 -5.63 -3.12 6.61
CA ALA A 40 -6.47 -1.96 6.33
C ALA A 40 -5.63 -0.79 5.80
N ALA A 41 -5.99 -0.34 4.60
CA ALA A 41 -5.44 0.84 3.98
C ALA A 41 -5.97 2.13 4.60
N SER A 42 -5.07 3.07 4.89
CA SER A 42 -5.45 4.37 5.46
C SER A 42 -5.78 5.42 4.38
N GLY A 43 -5.58 5.08 3.11
CA GLY A 43 -6.07 5.83 1.95
C GLY A 43 -6.71 4.88 0.93
N THR A 44 -7.77 5.32 0.24
CA THR A 44 -8.41 4.56 -0.86
C THR A 44 -7.98 5.06 -2.24
N ALA A 45 -6.75 5.59 -2.31
CA ALA A 45 -6.12 6.15 -3.51
C ALA A 45 -4.60 6.24 -3.25
N SER A 46 -3.80 5.99 -4.28
CA SER A 46 -2.34 5.90 -4.20
C SER A 46 -1.66 7.07 -3.48
N PRO A 47 -1.93 8.36 -3.78
CA PRO A 47 -1.16 9.45 -3.15
C PRO A 47 -1.34 9.48 -1.63
N THR A 48 -2.56 9.22 -1.14
CA THR A 48 -2.85 9.19 0.30
C THR A 48 -2.25 7.95 0.95
N SER A 49 -2.39 6.80 0.29
CA SER A 49 -1.93 5.52 0.83
C SER A 49 -0.41 5.44 0.90
N PHE A 50 0.29 5.77 -0.18
CA PHE A 50 1.76 5.82 -0.17
C PHE A 50 2.28 6.82 0.86
N ALA A 51 1.68 8.01 0.98
CA ALA A 51 2.05 8.96 2.02
C ALA A 51 1.85 8.39 3.44
N THR A 52 0.78 7.62 3.69
CA THR A 52 0.61 6.90 4.95
C THR A 52 1.73 5.87 5.16
N MET A 53 1.97 4.98 4.19
CA MET A 53 2.94 3.89 4.33
C MET A 53 4.35 4.41 4.59
N VAL A 54 4.79 5.44 3.84
CA VAL A 54 6.15 5.96 3.94
C VAL A 54 6.36 6.88 5.12
N THR A 55 5.32 7.35 5.82
CA THR A 55 5.46 8.24 6.99
C THR A 55 4.97 7.63 8.30
N GLY A 56 4.28 6.48 8.24
CA GLY A 56 3.61 5.87 9.39
C GLY A 56 2.44 6.67 9.95
N ARG A 57 1.96 7.70 9.25
CA ARG A 57 0.96 8.67 9.74
C ARG A 57 -0.38 8.50 9.03
N TYR A 58 -1.48 8.88 9.67
CA TYR A 58 -2.79 8.94 9.01
C TYR A 58 -2.94 10.17 8.10
N PRO A 59 -3.93 10.20 7.19
CA PRO A 59 -4.14 11.35 6.28
C PRO A 59 -4.30 12.72 6.95
N PRO A 60 -4.93 12.85 8.14
CA PRO A 60 -4.94 14.13 8.86
C PRO A 60 -3.57 14.59 9.37
N GLN A 61 -2.62 13.68 9.57
CA GLN A 61 -1.28 13.95 10.10
C GLN A 61 -0.27 14.26 8.99
N HIS A 62 -0.30 13.54 7.86
CA HIS A 62 0.61 13.79 6.73
C HIS A 62 0.05 14.78 5.68
N GLY A 63 -1.25 15.09 5.73
CA GLY A 63 -1.86 16.17 4.94
C GLY A 63 -2.05 15.92 3.43
N VAL A 64 -1.75 14.72 2.94
CA VAL A 64 -1.89 14.32 1.53
C VAL A 64 -3.26 13.65 1.31
N TYR A 65 -4.03 14.14 0.34
CA TYR A 65 -5.39 13.64 0.06
C TYR A 65 -5.63 13.27 -1.42
N ASP A 66 -4.89 13.86 -2.34
CA ASP A 66 -4.93 13.58 -3.77
C ASP A 66 -3.61 14.00 -4.43
N PHE A 67 -3.52 13.82 -5.76
CA PHE A 67 -2.33 14.15 -6.54
C PHE A 67 -2.02 15.65 -6.66
N SER A 68 -2.88 16.55 -6.15
CA SER A 68 -2.59 17.98 -6.07
C SER A 68 -1.84 18.37 -4.79
N CYS A 69 -1.76 17.47 -3.81
CA CYS A 69 -0.97 17.65 -2.61
C CYS A 69 0.51 17.36 -2.86
N ARG A 70 1.36 17.90 -2.00
CA ARG A 70 2.75 17.48 -1.83
C ARG A 70 2.95 17.20 -0.35
N LEU A 71 3.67 16.13 -0.03
CA LEU A 71 4.08 15.82 1.34
C LEU A 71 5.00 16.94 1.84
N ASP A 72 4.84 17.30 3.11
CA ASP A 72 5.70 18.30 3.75
C ASP A 72 7.11 17.70 3.92
N ASP A 73 8.12 18.34 3.34
CA ASP A 73 9.51 17.87 3.34
C ASP A 73 10.10 17.81 4.79
N SER A 74 9.41 18.33 5.82
CA SER A 74 9.81 18.19 7.23
C SER A 74 9.32 16.91 7.91
N ILE A 75 8.44 16.13 7.27
CA ILE A 75 7.95 14.86 7.81
C ILE A 75 8.92 13.74 7.41
N PRO A 76 9.56 13.05 8.36
CA PRO A 76 10.44 11.92 8.04
C PRO A 76 9.69 10.83 7.27
N THR A 77 10.36 10.30 6.25
CA THR A 77 9.84 9.24 5.40
C THR A 77 10.76 8.02 5.41
N LEU A 78 10.28 6.87 4.96
CA LEU A 78 11.12 5.69 4.73
C LEU A 78 12.34 5.95 3.82
N TYR A 79 12.36 7.09 3.10
CA TYR A 79 13.41 7.44 2.16
C TYR A 79 14.53 8.29 2.76
N ASP A 80 14.31 8.91 3.92
CA ASP A 80 15.23 9.87 4.53
C ASP A 80 15.27 9.82 6.07
N ALA A 81 14.49 8.94 6.69
CA ALA A 81 14.43 8.81 8.14
C ALA A 81 15.65 8.13 8.75
N PHE A 82 16.37 7.26 8.01
CA PHE A 82 17.38 6.37 8.58
C PHE A 82 18.79 6.70 8.08
N ASP A 83 19.70 6.91 9.01
CA ASP A 83 21.08 7.31 8.68
C ASP A 83 21.88 6.14 8.10
N GLY A 84 22.57 6.39 6.97
CA GLY A 84 23.45 5.38 6.35
C GLY A 84 22.72 4.26 5.61
N VAL A 85 21.41 4.37 5.44
CA VAL A 85 20.57 3.43 4.71
C VAL A 85 20.45 3.85 3.24
N SER A 86 20.72 2.91 2.33
CA SER A 86 20.50 3.12 0.90
C SER A 86 19.02 3.10 0.57
N VAL A 87 18.59 4.03 -0.26
CA VAL A 87 17.19 4.13 -0.70
C VAL A 87 17.15 4.27 -2.23
N PRO A 88 17.28 3.17 -2.97
CA PRO A 88 17.13 3.22 -4.41
C PRO A 88 15.65 3.53 -4.73
N SER A 89 15.38 4.75 -5.20
CA SER A 89 14.01 5.17 -5.51
C SER A 89 13.46 4.41 -6.72
N THR A 90 12.23 3.91 -6.60
CA THR A 90 11.42 3.44 -7.73
C THR A 90 10.05 4.11 -7.83
N ILE A 91 9.66 4.88 -6.81
CA ILE A 91 8.38 5.56 -6.82
C ILE A 91 8.53 6.88 -7.55
N GLY A 92 8.42 6.81 -8.87
CA GLY A 92 8.34 7.96 -9.77
C GLY A 92 6.89 8.37 -10.08
N GLY A 93 6.73 9.09 -11.20
CA GLY A 93 5.43 9.53 -11.70
C GLY A 93 4.71 10.49 -10.74
N ASN A 94 3.38 10.49 -10.80
CA ASN A 94 2.56 11.38 -9.98
C ASN A 94 2.67 11.07 -8.48
N VAL A 95 2.88 9.80 -8.10
CA VAL A 95 3.09 9.43 -6.70
C VAL A 95 4.42 10.00 -6.22
N GLY A 96 5.51 9.85 -6.99
CA GLY A 96 6.80 10.42 -6.62
C GLY A 96 6.79 11.96 -6.53
N GLY A 97 6.00 12.63 -7.38
CA GLY A 97 5.75 14.07 -7.27
C GLY A 97 5.06 14.48 -5.96
N VAL A 98 4.14 13.64 -5.46
CA VAL A 98 3.46 13.84 -4.17
C VAL A 98 4.41 13.58 -3.00
N LEU A 99 5.20 12.51 -3.05
CA LEU A 99 6.11 12.11 -1.97
C LEU A 99 7.39 12.95 -1.91
N GLY A 100 7.71 13.70 -2.97
CA GLY A 100 8.94 14.49 -3.03
C GLY A 100 10.17 13.71 -3.54
N THR A 101 10.03 12.43 -3.89
CA THR A 101 11.08 11.58 -4.47
C THR A 101 11.42 11.96 -5.92
N GLY A 102 10.52 12.67 -6.59
CA GLY A 102 10.67 13.13 -7.97
C GLY A 102 9.74 12.40 -8.93
N VAL A 103 9.45 13.02 -10.09
CA VAL A 103 8.59 12.40 -11.11
C VAL A 103 9.40 11.42 -11.98
N ASP A 104 10.71 11.66 -12.12
CA ASP A 104 11.61 10.86 -12.96
C ASP A 104 12.31 9.72 -12.18
N SER A 105 12.04 9.57 -10.88
CA SER A 105 12.78 8.70 -9.97
C SER A 105 12.37 7.21 -10.02
N GLY A 106 11.88 6.73 -11.17
CA GLY A 106 11.25 5.42 -11.37
C GLY A 106 12.15 4.32 -11.92
N GLU A 107 13.48 4.50 -11.94
CA GLU A 107 14.41 3.59 -12.62
C GLU A 107 15.23 2.69 -11.67
N GLY A 108 15.06 2.80 -10.36
CA GLY A 108 15.78 1.95 -9.41
C GLY A 108 15.37 0.47 -9.51
N SER A 109 16.31 -0.43 -9.30
CA SER A 109 16.06 -1.86 -9.15
C SER A 109 16.57 -2.33 -7.79
N VAL A 110 15.90 -3.32 -7.20
CA VAL A 110 16.38 -3.96 -5.96
C VAL A 110 17.73 -4.66 -6.20
N SER A 111 18.08 -4.95 -7.46
CA SER A 111 19.41 -5.45 -7.83
C SER A 111 20.54 -4.46 -7.54
N ASP A 112 20.23 -3.17 -7.46
CA ASP A 112 21.20 -2.08 -7.27
C ASP A 112 21.26 -1.61 -5.81
N ALA A 113 20.45 -2.20 -4.93
CA ALA A 113 20.38 -1.83 -3.51
C ALA A 113 21.61 -2.36 -2.75
N GLU A 114 22.33 -1.50 -2.05
CA GLU A 114 23.48 -1.87 -1.22
C GLU A 114 23.07 -1.86 0.26
N PRO A 115 23.29 -2.95 1.02
CA PRO A 115 22.94 -3.02 2.44
C PRO A 115 23.68 -1.98 3.32
N PRO A 116 23.04 -1.47 4.39
CA PRO A 116 21.62 -1.63 4.70
C PRO A 116 20.74 -0.81 3.74
N PHE A 117 19.56 -1.32 3.35
CA PHE A 117 18.65 -0.59 2.46
C PHE A 117 17.18 -0.63 2.88
N VAL A 118 16.45 0.42 2.48
CA VAL A 118 14.98 0.42 2.34
C VAL A 118 14.64 0.59 0.87
N PHE A 119 13.86 -0.34 0.33
CA PHE A 119 13.38 -0.26 -1.04
C PHE A 119 11.88 -0.47 -1.09
N VAL A 120 11.14 0.55 -1.52
CA VAL A 120 9.68 0.48 -1.73
C VAL A 120 9.42 0.50 -3.23
N GLU A 121 8.87 -0.60 -3.76
CA GLU A 121 8.52 -0.80 -5.16
C GLU A 121 7.03 -0.60 -5.38
N ARG A 122 6.65 0.14 -6.42
CA ARG A 122 5.25 0.25 -6.87
C ARG A 122 5.08 -0.52 -8.17
N ASN A 123 4.15 -1.46 -8.18
CA ASN A 123 3.77 -2.22 -9.37
C ASN A 123 2.36 -1.85 -9.83
N LEU A 124 2.17 -1.68 -11.14
CA LEU A 124 0.93 -1.16 -11.73
C LEU A 124 0.00 -2.24 -12.30
N LEU A 125 0.35 -3.52 -12.24
CA LEU A 125 -0.38 -4.59 -12.94
C LEU A 125 -1.79 -4.84 -12.38
N THR A 126 -2.09 -4.38 -11.16
CA THR A 126 -3.42 -4.48 -10.55
C THR A 126 -4.20 -3.17 -10.61
N HIS A 127 -3.62 -2.11 -11.18
CA HIS A 127 -4.32 -0.87 -11.51
C HIS A 127 -4.86 -0.97 -12.94
N ALA A 128 -5.99 -0.36 -13.25
CA ALA A 128 -6.51 -0.39 -14.62
C ALA A 128 -5.51 0.29 -15.58
N ALA A 129 -5.23 -0.21 -16.79
CA ALA A 129 -5.71 -1.44 -17.40
C ALA A 129 -5.13 -2.69 -16.71
N TYR A 130 -6.01 -3.55 -16.21
CA TYR A 130 -5.57 -4.64 -15.35
C TYR A 130 -4.76 -5.70 -16.12
N GLY A 131 -3.66 -6.15 -15.52
CA GLY A 131 -2.76 -7.15 -16.09
C GLY A 131 -2.00 -6.68 -17.33
N GLU A 132 -1.84 -5.36 -17.48
CA GLU A 132 -1.25 -4.78 -18.68
C GLU A 132 -0.62 -3.41 -18.39
N LEU A 133 0.49 -3.10 -19.07
CA LEU A 133 1.14 -1.80 -18.98
C LEU A 133 1.25 -1.19 -20.38
N PHE A 134 0.75 0.04 -20.56
CA PHE A 134 0.76 0.73 -21.87
C PHE A 134 2.17 1.02 -22.40
N GLN A 135 3.19 0.85 -21.57
CA GLN A 135 4.60 0.97 -21.96
C GLN A 135 5.14 -0.29 -22.64
N TRP A 136 4.41 -1.41 -22.65
CA TRP A 136 4.83 -2.63 -23.33
C TRP A 136 4.68 -2.50 -24.85
N ASP A 137 5.64 -3.05 -25.58
CA ASP A 137 5.66 -3.02 -27.05
C ASP A 137 4.44 -3.73 -27.68
N ASP A 138 3.86 -4.68 -26.95
CA ASP A 138 2.74 -5.53 -27.35
C ASP A 138 1.48 -5.31 -26.50
N ALA A 139 1.32 -4.12 -25.89
CA ALA A 139 0.11 -3.74 -25.17
C ALA A 139 -1.14 -3.86 -26.08
N GLU A 140 -2.24 -4.42 -25.53
CA GLU A 140 -3.57 -4.49 -26.14
C GLU A 140 -4.24 -3.10 -26.17
N PHE A 141 -3.95 -2.23 -25.20
CA PHE A 141 -4.55 -0.91 -25.07
C PHE A 141 -3.48 0.20 -25.02
N ASP A 142 -3.76 1.36 -25.62
CA ASP A 142 -2.88 2.53 -25.59
C ASP A 142 -3.18 3.47 -24.42
N SER A 143 -4.33 3.29 -23.74
CA SER A 143 -4.76 4.16 -22.64
C SER A 143 -5.82 3.55 -21.73
N HIS A 144 -5.97 4.15 -20.54
CA HIS A 144 -7.06 3.84 -19.62
C HIS A 144 -8.44 4.02 -20.29
N GLU A 145 -8.61 5.08 -21.10
CA GLU A 145 -9.89 5.34 -21.78
C GLU A 145 -10.24 4.23 -22.76
N GLU A 146 -9.25 3.72 -23.49
CA GLU A 146 -9.44 2.60 -24.41
C GLU A 146 -9.81 1.31 -23.68
N TYR A 147 -9.07 0.98 -22.62
CA TYR A 147 -9.38 -0.16 -21.75
C TYR A 147 -10.83 -0.11 -21.25
N TRP A 148 -11.24 1.02 -20.68
CA TRP A 148 -12.60 1.19 -20.17
C TRP A 148 -13.64 1.10 -21.28
N ASN A 149 -13.35 1.63 -22.47
CA ASN A 149 -14.25 1.52 -23.61
C ASN A 149 -14.40 0.08 -24.12
N ALA A 150 -13.33 -0.70 -24.08
CA ALA A 150 -13.33 -2.12 -24.44
C ALA A 150 -14.12 -2.96 -23.43
N ARG A 151 -13.95 -2.68 -22.13
CA ARG A 151 -14.59 -3.44 -21.03
C ARG A 151 -15.94 -2.93 -20.55
N LYS A 152 -16.45 -1.79 -21.06
CA LYS A 152 -17.68 -1.12 -20.56
C LYS A 152 -18.94 -1.99 -20.48
N ASN A 153 -19.03 -3.04 -21.28
CA ASN A 153 -20.15 -4.00 -21.30
C ASN A 153 -19.69 -5.44 -21.00
N ASP A 154 -18.44 -5.61 -20.55
CA ASP A 154 -17.79 -6.90 -20.36
C ASP A 154 -17.13 -6.95 -18.98
N ARG A 155 -17.99 -7.08 -17.95
CA ARG A 155 -17.53 -7.19 -16.57
C ARG A 155 -16.71 -8.47 -16.36
N GLU A 156 -17.08 -9.57 -17.00
CA GLU A 156 -16.36 -10.85 -16.86
C GLU A 156 -14.94 -10.74 -17.42
N GLY A 157 -14.76 -10.12 -18.59
CA GLY A 157 -13.44 -9.83 -19.15
C GLY A 157 -12.61 -8.93 -18.23
N MET A 158 -13.20 -7.87 -17.67
CA MET A 158 -12.51 -7.00 -16.71
C MET A 158 -12.07 -7.76 -15.43
N LEU A 159 -12.91 -8.65 -14.90
CA LEU A 159 -12.55 -9.47 -13.73
C LEU A 159 -11.42 -10.44 -14.06
N SER A 160 -11.46 -11.06 -15.24
CA SER A 160 -10.38 -11.93 -15.73
C SER A 160 -9.06 -11.18 -15.89
N ASP A 161 -9.11 -9.94 -16.41
CA ASP A 161 -7.94 -9.05 -16.49
C ASP A 161 -7.37 -8.72 -15.10
N TYR A 162 -8.26 -8.44 -14.13
CA TYR A 162 -7.87 -8.16 -12.74
C TYR A 162 -7.21 -9.36 -12.05
N GLU A 163 -7.79 -10.55 -12.18
CA GLU A 163 -7.21 -11.80 -11.67
C GLU A 163 -5.86 -12.10 -12.31
N ARG A 164 -5.74 -11.88 -13.63
CA ARG A 164 -4.47 -12.00 -14.36
C ARG A 164 -3.44 -11.02 -13.79
N GLY A 165 -3.81 -9.75 -13.62
CA GLY A 165 -2.95 -8.72 -13.04
C GLY A 165 -2.47 -9.06 -11.63
N ALA A 166 -3.35 -9.57 -10.77
CA ALA A 166 -3.01 -10.00 -9.42
C ALA A 166 -1.97 -11.14 -9.43
N ARG A 167 -2.14 -12.14 -10.30
CA ARG A 167 -1.16 -13.21 -10.48
C ARG A 167 0.19 -12.67 -10.97
N MET A 168 0.18 -11.83 -12.00
CA MET A 168 1.41 -11.28 -12.59
C MET A 168 2.15 -10.37 -11.60
N ALA A 169 1.45 -9.56 -10.81
CA ALA A 169 2.07 -8.72 -9.77
C ALA A 169 2.82 -9.58 -8.74
N PHE A 170 2.25 -10.71 -8.34
CA PHE A 170 2.92 -11.63 -7.41
C PHE A 170 4.09 -12.37 -8.06
N GLU A 171 3.98 -12.74 -9.34
CA GLU A 171 5.09 -13.33 -10.11
C GLU A 171 6.28 -12.36 -10.18
N VAL A 172 6.05 -11.07 -10.44
CA VAL A 172 7.09 -10.05 -10.41
C VAL A 172 7.71 -9.95 -9.01
N PHE A 173 6.90 -10.01 -7.95
CA PHE A 173 7.43 -10.01 -6.59
C PHE A 173 8.35 -11.22 -6.32
N GLU A 174 7.97 -12.43 -6.75
CA GLU A 174 8.81 -13.61 -6.63
C GLU A 174 10.14 -13.44 -7.37
N GLU A 175 10.16 -12.87 -8.58
CA GLU A 175 11.40 -12.56 -9.30
C GLU A 175 12.33 -11.61 -8.52
N ARG A 176 11.76 -10.71 -7.70
CA ARG A 176 12.53 -9.79 -6.85
C ARG A 176 13.09 -10.52 -5.63
N LEU A 177 12.37 -11.48 -5.08
CA LEU A 177 12.89 -12.37 -4.03
C LEU A 177 14.03 -13.24 -4.57
N ASP A 178 13.88 -13.82 -5.77
CA ASP A 178 14.93 -14.60 -6.43
C ASP A 178 16.18 -13.73 -6.67
N THR A 179 16.00 -12.46 -7.06
CA THR A 179 17.10 -11.50 -7.21
C THR A 179 17.82 -11.25 -5.87
N LEU A 180 17.08 -11.11 -4.77
CA LEU A 180 17.66 -10.95 -3.43
C LEU A 180 18.38 -12.23 -2.97
N GLU A 181 17.83 -13.40 -3.28
CA GLU A 181 18.42 -14.70 -2.97
C GLU A 181 19.74 -14.93 -3.74
N ASP A 182 19.75 -14.64 -5.05
CA ASP A 182 20.95 -14.72 -5.90
C ASP A 182 22.08 -13.78 -5.42
N ARG A 183 21.71 -12.66 -4.79
CA ARG A 183 22.65 -11.71 -4.17
C ARG A 183 23.06 -12.10 -2.75
N GLY A 184 22.44 -13.13 -2.17
CA GLY A 184 22.66 -13.54 -0.78
C GLY A 184 22.13 -12.55 0.25
N LEU A 185 21.11 -11.76 -0.11
CA LEU A 185 20.52 -10.70 0.72
C LEU A 185 19.14 -11.05 1.27
N LEU A 186 18.46 -12.07 0.71
CA LEU A 186 17.08 -12.41 1.10
C LEU A 186 16.96 -12.76 2.59
N ASP A 187 17.90 -13.54 3.13
CA ASP A 187 17.89 -13.95 4.54
C ASP A 187 17.95 -12.76 5.51
N ASP A 188 18.61 -11.67 5.10
CA ASP A 188 18.79 -10.45 5.90
C ASP A 188 17.80 -9.35 5.51
N THR A 189 16.76 -9.69 4.74
CA THR A 189 15.74 -8.74 4.27
C THR A 189 14.35 -9.08 4.83
N LEU A 190 13.72 -8.10 5.49
CA LEU A 190 12.28 -8.11 5.73
C LEU A 190 11.56 -7.82 4.41
N ALA A 191 11.20 -8.88 3.68
CA ALA A 191 10.51 -8.79 2.40
C ALA A 191 8.98 -8.80 2.60
N ILE A 192 8.31 -7.76 2.10
CA ILE A 192 6.88 -7.52 2.30
C ILE A 192 6.19 -7.36 0.95
N PHE A 193 5.21 -8.19 0.64
CA PHE A 193 4.25 -7.95 -0.44
C PHE A 193 2.99 -7.32 0.13
N THR A 194 2.50 -6.23 -0.45
CA THR A 194 1.24 -5.61 -0.04
C THR A 194 0.58 -4.81 -1.18
N ALA A 195 -0.46 -4.04 -0.86
CA ALA A 195 -1.10 -3.10 -1.76
C ALA A 195 -1.33 -1.75 -1.06
N ASP A 196 -1.44 -0.70 -1.85
CA ASP A 196 -1.76 0.64 -1.36
C ASP A 196 -3.27 0.79 -1.07
N HIS A 197 -4.13 0.24 -1.90
CA HIS A 197 -5.56 0.13 -1.68
C HIS A 197 -6.12 -1.01 -2.54
N GLY A 198 -7.43 -1.25 -2.47
CA GLY A 198 -8.12 -2.14 -3.42
C GLY A 198 -8.79 -1.38 -4.57
N ASP A 199 -9.67 -2.06 -5.31
CA ASP A 199 -10.45 -1.44 -6.39
C ASP A 199 -11.93 -1.88 -6.42
N LEU A 200 -12.79 -1.05 -6.98
CA LEU A 200 -14.16 -1.44 -7.31
C LEU A 200 -14.18 -2.10 -8.69
N LEU A 201 -14.80 -3.28 -8.74
CA LEU A 201 -14.88 -4.15 -9.91
C LEU A 201 -16.33 -4.35 -10.35
N GLY A 202 -17.17 -3.33 -10.17
CA GLY A 202 -18.59 -3.30 -10.50
C GLY A 202 -19.52 -3.27 -9.28
N GLU A 203 -19.00 -3.42 -8.05
CA GLU A 203 -19.78 -3.26 -6.84
C GLU A 203 -20.44 -1.89 -6.78
N TYR A 204 -21.66 -1.84 -6.26
CA TYR A 204 -22.45 -0.60 -6.17
C TYR A 204 -22.72 0.08 -7.53
N GLY A 205 -22.47 -0.61 -8.66
CA GLY A 205 -22.52 -0.04 -9.99
C GLY A 205 -21.34 0.89 -10.30
N LEU A 206 -20.21 0.71 -9.62
CA LEU A 206 -19.02 1.54 -9.73
C LEU A 206 -17.80 0.69 -10.10
N VAL A 207 -16.85 1.34 -10.77
CA VAL A 207 -15.50 0.82 -11.02
C VAL A 207 -14.50 1.88 -10.58
N ALA A 208 -13.23 1.50 -10.44
CA ALA A 208 -12.16 2.38 -9.98
C ALA A 208 -12.32 2.79 -8.49
N HIS A 209 -11.39 3.61 -8.01
CA HIS A 209 -11.25 3.95 -6.61
C HIS A 209 -11.41 5.47 -6.36
N GLY A 210 -11.20 5.91 -5.11
CA GLY A 210 -11.25 7.34 -4.74
C GLY A 210 -12.65 7.98 -4.62
N LEU A 211 -13.72 7.18 -4.57
CA LEU A 211 -15.10 7.66 -4.37
C LEU A 211 -15.73 7.21 -3.04
N LEU A 212 -15.46 5.98 -2.63
CA LEU A 212 -16.05 5.34 -1.46
C LEU A 212 -14.96 4.93 -0.46
N SER A 213 -15.39 4.70 0.78
CA SER A 213 -14.61 3.94 1.76
C SER A 213 -15.42 2.69 2.03
N CYS A 214 -15.02 1.57 1.44
CA CYS A 214 -15.71 0.29 1.51
C CYS A 214 -14.67 -0.85 1.64
N PRO A 215 -15.08 -2.06 2.08
CA PRO A 215 -14.17 -3.18 2.24
C PRO A 215 -13.29 -3.45 1.01
N GLU A 216 -13.85 -3.33 -0.19
CA GLU A 216 -13.19 -3.58 -1.47
C GLU A 216 -12.07 -2.56 -1.78
N LEU A 217 -12.10 -1.38 -1.17
CA LEU A 217 -11.06 -0.35 -1.36
C LEU A 217 -10.08 -0.29 -0.20
N VAL A 218 -10.47 -0.77 0.98
CA VAL A 218 -9.70 -0.63 2.22
C VAL A 218 -8.91 -1.89 2.56
N TYR A 219 -9.46 -3.08 2.32
CA TYR A 219 -8.76 -4.30 2.70
C TYR A 219 -7.86 -4.81 1.58
N VAL A 220 -6.58 -4.87 1.89
CA VAL A 220 -5.50 -5.29 0.99
C VAL A 220 -4.74 -6.49 1.59
N PRO A 221 -4.05 -7.30 0.77
CA PRO A 221 -3.21 -8.37 1.29
C PRO A 221 -1.89 -7.82 1.84
N THR A 222 -1.35 -8.49 2.86
CA THR A 222 0.07 -8.38 3.23
C THR A 222 0.63 -9.79 3.42
N VAL A 223 1.80 -10.05 2.83
CA VAL A 223 2.59 -11.28 3.00
C VAL A 223 4.00 -10.89 3.42
N PHE A 224 4.49 -11.48 4.50
CA PHE A 224 5.89 -11.37 4.92
C PHE A 224 6.64 -12.57 4.33
N ALA A 225 7.33 -12.37 3.22
CA ALA A 225 7.82 -13.44 2.34
C ALA A 225 9.29 -13.81 2.61
N ASN A 226 9.58 -14.13 3.87
CA ASN A 226 10.87 -14.64 4.31
C ASN A 226 10.64 -15.85 5.20
N ASP A 227 11.32 -16.96 4.93
CA ASP A 227 11.11 -18.26 5.61
C ASP A 227 11.41 -18.19 7.12
N ARG A 228 12.18 -17.19 7.55
CA ARG A 228 12.50 -16.93 8.96
C ARG A 228 11.37 -16.20 9.69
N VAL A 229 10.33 -15.74 8.99
CA VAL A 229 9.24 -14.93 9.54
C VAL A 229 7.97 -15.76 9.69
N THR A 230 7.45 -15.80 10.91
CA THR A 230 6.08 -16.26 11.17
C THR A 230 5.24 -15.08 11.65
N ALA A 231 4.21 -14.72 10.87
CA ALA A 231 3.17 -13.80 11.31
C ALA A 231 2.25 -14.47 12.35
N ARG A 232 1.84 -13.74 13.38
CA ARG A 232 0.79 -14.17 14.32
C ARG A 232 -0.19 -13.06 14.57
N GLY A 233 -1.44 -13.28 14.17
CA GLY A 233 -2.54 -12.32 14.32
C GLY A 233 -3.17 -12.00 12.98
N GLU A 234 -4.35 -11.38 13.02
CA GLU A 234 -5.23 -11.38 11.84
C GLU A 234 -5.22 -10.04 11.08
N PHE A 235 -4.49 -9.03 11.57
CA PHE A 235 -4.70 -7.65 11.13
C PHE A 235 -3.47 -6.73 11.20
N VAL A 236 -3.15 -6.13 10.06
CA VAL A 236 -2.12 -5.09 9.89
C VAL A 236 -2.77 -3.76 9.52
N ALA A 237 -2.16 -2.65 9.91
CA ALA A 237 -2.52 -1.32 9.45
C ALA A 237 -1.39 -0.76 8.60
N GLN A 238 -1.69 -0.03 7.52
CA GLN A 238 -0.63 0.58 6.69
C GLN A 238 0.31 1.51 7.45
N VAL A 239 -0.16 2.14 8.52
CA VAL A 239 0.66 2.98 9.41
C VAL A 239 1.73 2.19 10.17
N ASP A 240 1.67 0.86 10.20
CA ASP A 240 2.64 0.01 10.89
C ASP A 240 3.93 -0.19 10.09
N PHE A 241 3.92 0.03 8.77
CA PHE A 241 5.08 -0.28 7.94
C PHE A 241 6.28 0.59 8.30
N PHE A 242 6.07 1.89 8.55
CA PHE A 242 7.14 2.79 8.97
C PHE A 242 7.78 2.37 10.31
N PRO A 243 7.05 2.25 11.44
CA PRO A 243 7.67 1.87 12.71
C PRO A 243 8.30 0.47 12.67
N THR A 244 7.74 -0.45 11.88
CA THR A 244 8.36 -1.78 11.68
C THR A 244 9.70 -1.66 10.93
N ALA A 245 9.77 -0.83 9.89
CA ALA A 245 11.04 -0.57 9.20
C ALA A 245 12.05 0.16 10.11
N ALA A 246 11.60 1.16 10.88
CA ALA A 246 12.45 1.84 11.86
C ALA A 246 13.04 0.85 12.88
N SER A 247 12.29 -0.17 13.28
CA SER A 247 12.81 -1.22 14.16
C SER A 247 13.92 -2.05 13.52
N VAL A 248 13.88 -2.29 12.21
CA VAL A 248 14.95 -3.02 11.49
C VAL A 248 16.26 -2.24 11.53
N PHE A 249 16.21 -0.90 11.47
CA PHE A 249 17.40 -0.05 11.53
C PHE A 249 17.77 0.41 12.95
N GLY A 250 17.09 -0.11 13.98
CA GLY A 250 17.37 0.24 15.37
C GLY A 250 16.90 1.63 15.80
N GLU A 251 15.99 2.26 15.05
CA GLU A 251 15.49 3.62 15.27
C GLU A 251 14.01 3.66 15.73
N ALA A 252 13.40 2.53 16.07
CA ALA A 252 11.98 2.50 16.47
C ALA A 252 11.66 3.38 17.71
N GLU A 253 12.59 3.52 18.65
CA GLU A 253 12.39 4.34 19.86
C GLU A 253 12.21 5.83 19.54
N ASP A 254 12.81 6.33 18.46
CA ASP A 254 12.72 7.73 18.04
C ASP A 254 11.30 8.12 17.59
N TYR A 255 10.49 7.13 17.22
CA TYR A 255 9.16 7.34 16.63
C TYR A 255 8.00 6.77 17.48
N ALA A 256 8.30 6.02 18.55
CA ALA A 256 7.31 5.23 19.30
C ALA A 256 6.14 6.05 19.88
N ASP A 257 6.39 7.31 20.27
CA ASP A 257 5.35 8.20 20.83
C ASP A 257 4.70 9.14 19.79
N GLU A 258 5.23 9.18 18.56
CA GLU A 258 4.77 10.10 17.51
C GLU A 258 3.82 9.45 16.50
N LEU A 259 3.99 8.16 16.26
CA LEU A 259 3.28 7.45 15.21
C LEU A 259 2.06 6.70 15.74
N PRO A 260 0.94 6.69 14.99
CA PRO A 260 -0.23 5.88 15.33
C PRO A 260 -0.06 4.38 15.06
N GLY A 261 0.93 4.01 14.24
CA GLY A 261 1.26 2.63 13.90
C GLY A 261 2.07 1.94 14.98
N TYR A 262 2.21 0.62 14.85
CA TYR A 262 2.95 -0.22 15.78
C TYR A 262 4.09 -0.91 15.03
N ASP A 263 5.24 -1.05 15.67
CA ASP A 263 6.27 -1.98 15.22
C ASP A 263 5.74 -3.41 15.33
N LEU A 264 5.65 -4.11 14.20
CA LEU A 264 5.15 -5.48 14.14
C LEU A 264 6.15 -6.50 14.68
N LEU A 265 7.45 -6.19 14.79
CA LEU A 265 8.47 -7.06 15.41
C LEU A 265 8.30 -7.10 16.94
N ALA A 266 8.03 -5.94 17.56
CA ALA A 266 7.61 -5.86 18.97
C ALA A 266 6.17 -6.37 19.18
N GLY A 267 5.29 -6.12 18.21
CA GLY A 267 3.90 -6.57 18.18
C GLY A 267 2.88 -5.46 18.36
N ALA A 268 1.72 -5.65 17.75
CA ALA A 268 0.58 -4.75 17.73
C ALA A 268 -0.68 -5.38 18.35
N PRO A 269 -1.56 -4.59 18.97
CA PRO A 269 -2.86 -5.07 19.43
C PRO A 269 -3.71 -5.68 18.32
N ASP A 270 -4.36 -6.81 18.59
CA ASP A 270 -5.25 -7.47 17.61
C ASP A 270 -6.52 -6.66 17.33
N HIS A 271 -7.01 -5.91 18.33
CA HIS A 271 -8.18 -5.05 18.20
C HIS A 271 -7.76 -3.58 18.19
N ARG A 272 -7.78 -2.97 17.00
CA ARG A 272 -7.50 -1.56 16.80
C ARG A 272 -8.23 -1.02 15.59
N LEU A 273 -8.46 0.29 15.60
CA LEU A 273 -9.11 1.01 14.51
C LEU A 273 -8.06 1.68 13.63
N VAL A 274 -8.22 1.51 12.32
CA VAL A 274 -7.46 2.18 11.27
C VAL A 274 -8.33 3.29 10.69
N TYR A 275 -7.79 4.51 10.68
CA TYR A 275 -8.52 5.69 10.23
C TYR A 275 -8.17 6.03 8.79
N ASN A 276 -9.21 6.38 8.03
CA ASN A 276 -9.06 6.88 6.67
C ASN A 276 -9.87 8.19 6.54
N ARG A 277 -9.35 9.12 5.75
CA ARG A 277 -10.04 10.36 5.39
C ARG A 277 -9.95 10.57 3.88
N LEU A 278 -11.09 10.48 3.22
CA LEU A 278 -11.24 10.82 1.82
C LEU A 278 -11.76 12.25 1.69
N LYS A 279 -10.86 13.17 1.34
CA LYS A 279 -11.19 14.59 1.12
C LYS A 279 -11.22 14.89 -0.37
N ARG A 280 -12.40 15.20 -0.92
CA ARG A 280 -12.55 15.54 -2.35
C ARG A 280 -13.52 16.70 -2.53
N ARG A 281 -13.02 17.84 -2.99
CA ARG A 281 -13.79 19.10 -3.10
C ARG A 281 -14.53 19.41 -1.79
N ALA A 282 -15.85 19.59 -1.83
CA ALA A 282 -16.69 19.90 -0.67
C ALA A 282 -17.23 18.65 0.07
N ARG A 283 -16.62 17.47 -0.12
CA ARG A 283 -16.96 16.23 0.59
C ARG A 283 -15.78 15.79 1.43
N ASP A 284 -16.02 15.67 2.73
CA ASP A 284 -15.05 15.21 3.71
C ASP A 284 -15.62 13.96 4.38
N LYS A 285 -15.11 12.80 3.97
CA LYS A 285 -15.53 11.50 4.48
C LYS A 285 -14.43 10.96 5.37
N PHE A 286 -14.83 10.47 6.52
CA PHE A 286 -13.98 9.78 7.47
C PHE A 286 -14.45 8.33 7.54
N SER A 287 -13.54 7.42 7.82
CA SER A 287 -13.93 6.05 8.14
C SER A 287 -12.96 5.43 9.12
N ALA A 288 -13.45 4.47 9.88
CA ALA A 288 -12.68 3.69 10.83
C ALA A 288 -12.91 2.21 10.55
N TRP A 289 -11.84 1.43 10.53
CA TRP A 289 -11.83 0.03 10.11
C TRP A 289 -11.07 -0.84 11.11
N ASP A 290 -11.58 -2.04 11.38
CA ASP A 290 -10.85 -3.11 12.04
C ASP A 290 -10.83 -4.36 11.13
N ALA A 291 -10.42 -5.51 11.65
CA ALA A 291 -10.37 -6.76 10.89
C ALA A 291 -11.75 -7.26 10.40
N SER A 292 -12.83 -6.82 11.06
CA SER A 292 -14.20 -7.34 10.91
C SER A 292 -15.08 -6.45 10.03
N GLY A 293 -14.76 -5.16 9.92
CA GLY A 293 -15.48 -4.23 9.08
C GLY A 293 -15.08 -2.79 9.34
N GLY A 294 -15.88 -1.86 8.83
CA GLY A 294 -15.69 -0.45 9.12
C GLY A 294 -16.97 0.35 9.06
N HIS A 295 -16.85 1.59 9.50
CA HIS A 295 -17.93 2.55 9.51
C HIS A 295 -17.47 3.83 8.80
N VAL A 296 -18.35 4.39 7.99
CA VAL A 296 -18.11 5.64 7.25
C VAL A 296 -18.95 6.75 7.84
N PHE A 297 -18.29 7.83 8.25
CA PHE A 297 -18.90 9.05 8.76
C PHE A 297 -18.69 10.15 7.73
N GLN A 298 -19.72 10.93 7.43
CA GLN A 298 -19.60 12.09 6.55
C GLN A 298 -19.91 13.36 7.32
N ARG A 299 -19.09 14.40 7.12
CA ARG A 299 -19.38 15.75 7.57
C ARG A 299 -19.80 16.62 6.39
N ASP A 300 -20.63 17.63 6.66
CA ASP A 300 -21.10 18.62 5.68
C ASP A 300 -21.74 18.01 4.43
N SER A 301 -22.40 16.87 4.60
CA SER A 301 -23.12 16.23 3.50
C SER A 301 -24.23 17.15 2.99
N PRO A 302 -24.68 16.99 1.72
CA PRO A 302 -25.87 17.67 1.25
C PRO A 302 -27.09 17.42 2.16
N VAL A 303 -27.16 16.25 2.81
CA VAL A 303 -28.21 15.93 3.79
C VAL A 303 -28.06 16.82 5.02
N ASP A 304 -26.86 16.96 5.59
CA ASP A 304 -26.61 17.82 6.76
C ASP A 304 -26.95 19.28 6.44
N ARG A 305 -26.63 19.74 5.23
CA ARG A 305 -26.94 21.09 4.74
C ARG A 305 -28.43 21.32 4.53
N CYS A 306 -29.16 20.33 4.02
CA CYS A 306 -30.62 20.38 3.89
C CYS A 306 -31.33 20.27 5.24
N SER A 307 -30.70 19.65 6.24
CA SER A 307 -31.25 19.46 7.59
C SER A 307 -31.21 20.72 8.46
N GLY A 308 -30.55 21.79 7.99
CA GLY A 308 -30.31 23.01 8.77
C GLY A 308 -29.31 22.72 9.87
N GLY A 309 -28.03 23.06 9.63
CA GLY A 309 -26.94 22.89 10.59
C GLY A 309 -27.29 23.42 11.98
N GLY A 310 -27.68 22.52 12.87
CA GLY A 310 -27.93 22.75 14.27
C GLY A 310 -27.33 21.57 15.00
N GLU A 311 -26.38 21.86 15.88
CA GLU A 311 -25.70 20.93 16.77
C GLU A 311 -26.64 19.83 17.26
N ARG A 312 -26.26 18.57 17.03
CA ARG A 312 -26.76 17.40 17.74
C ARG A 312 -25.59 16.58 18.23
#